data_AF-A0A1Z5HBT1-F1
#
_entry.id   AF-A0A1Z5HBT1-F1
#
_cell.length_a   1.000
_cell.length_b   1.000
_cell.length_c   1.000
_cell.angle_alpha   90.00
_cell.angle_beta   90.00
_cell.angle_gamma   90.00
#
_symmetry.space_group_name_H-M   'P 1'
#
loop_
_entity.id
_entity.type
_entity.pdbx_description
1 polymer ?
#
loop_
_entity_poly.entity_id
_entity_poly.type
_entity_poly.pdbx_seq_one_letter_code
_entity_poly.pdbx_strand_id
1 'polypeptide(L)'
;MNEFIILFLNYKVEKIMKNLTYQKVQQGFTLIELMIVVAIIGILASLAIPAYQDYTTKAKVSEAASISSTAKTALALALALAFSEGRLTNNSTNGTLGLADPTAITSKYVVSVTAIGTSTLATTPTTPTTGTITVLLDFAEIGSSQITTGMGVIWTATCTQAAQCSWVVTPLVSLPDKLLPKA
;
A
#
# COMPACT_ATOMS: atom_id res chain seq x y z
N MET A 1 -0.78 -89.16 -18.80
CA MET A 1 0.60 -88.78 -18.42
C MET A 1 0.98 -87.38 -18.92
N ASN A 2 0.71 -87.04 -20.19
CA ASN A 2 1.02 -85.72 -20.76
C ASN A 2 0.29 -84.53 -20.11
N GLU A 3 -1.00 -84.64 -19.76
CA GLU A 3 -1.72 -83.51 -19.13
C GLU A 3 -1.21 -83.16 -17.72
N PHE A 4 -0.76 -84.16 -16.97
CA PHE A 4 -0.25 -83.97 -15.61
C PHE A 4 1.08 -83.20 -15.60
N ILE A 5 1.90 -83.39 -16.64
CA ILE A 5 3.17 -82.68 -16.83
C ILE A 5 2.93 -81.21 -17.21
N ILE A 6 1.94 -80.95 -18.08
CA ILE A 6 1.58 -79.59 -18.51
C ILE A 6 1.02 -78.76 -17.34
N LEU A 7 0.17 -79.34 -16.50
CA LEU A 7 -0.33 -78.71 -15.27
C LEU A 7 0.80 -78.38 -14.28
N PHE A 8 1.78 -79.28 -14.13
CA PHE A 8 2.91 -79.07 -13.23
C PHE A 8 3.86 -77.98 -13.74
N LEU A 9 4.08 -77.90 -15.06
CA LEU A 9 4.85 -76.82 -15.68
C LEU A 9 4.14 -75.47 -15.59
N ASN A 10 2.84 -75.41 -15.88
CA ASN A 10 2.05 -74.17 -15.76
C ASN A 10 2.00 -73.67 -14.31
N TYR A 11 1.85 -74.56 -13.33
CA TYR A 11 1.91 -74.20 -11.92
C TYR A 11 3.29 -73.63 -11.53
N LYS A 12 4.37 -74.20 -12.05
CA LYS A 12 5.74 -73.72 -11.80
C LYS A 12 5.99 -72.37 -12.48
N VAL A 13 5.50 -72.16 -13.71
CA VAL A 13 5.61 -70.91 -14.46
C VAL A 13 4.81 -69.79 -13.79
N GLU A 14 3.56 -70.02 -13.38
CA GLU A 14 2.77 -69.01 -12.65
C GLU A 14 3.38 -68.64 -11.30
N LYS A 15 3.92 -69.62 -10.57
CA LYS A 15 4.57 -69.40 -9.28
C LYS A 15 5.88 -68.62 -9.41
N ILE A 16 6.61 -68.79 -10.53
CA ILE A 16 7.80 -68.01 -10.87
C ILE A 16 7.41 -66.57 -11.25
N MET A 17 6.35 -66.38 -12.04
CA MET A 17 5.85 -65.05 -12.45
C MET A 17 5.31 -64.22 -11.27
N LYS A 18 4.65 -64.83 -10.28
CA LYS A 18 4.14 -64.13 -9.09
C LYS A 18 5.24 -63.56 -8.18
N ASN A 19 6.43 -64.18 -8.18
CA ASN A 19 7.60 -63.71 -7.42
C ASN A 19 8.42 -62.61 -8.13
N LEU A 20 8.03 -62.20 -9.35
CA LEU A 20 8.68 -61.13 -10.11
C LEU A 20 7.93 -59.79 -10.01
N THR A 21 7.16 -59.58 -8.94
CA THR A 21 6.57 -58.27 -8.67
C THR A 21 7.67 -57.28 -8.30
N TYR A 22 8.05 -56.45 -9.27
CA TYR A 22 9.01 -55.36 -9.12
C TYR A 22 8.47 -54.36 -8.09
N GLN A 23 8.93 -54.46 -6.84
CA GLN A 23 8.61 -53.47 -5.83
C GLN A 23 9.25 -52.14 -6.23
N LYS A 24 8.43 -51.16 -6.62
CA LYS A 24 8.90 -49.78 -6.80
C LYS A 24 9.42 -49.30 -5.46
N VAL A 25 10.73 -49.10 -5.35
CA VAL A 25 11.36 -48.47 -4.19
C VAL A 25 10.76 -47.08 -4.06
N GLN A 26 10.07 -46.82 -2.96
CA GLN A 26 9.48 -45.52 -2.67
C GLN A 26 10.64 -44.56 -2.36
N GLN A 27 11.04 -43.77 -3.36
CA GLN A 27 12.04 -42.71 -3.20
C GLN A 27 11.39 -41.55 -2.43
N GLY A 28 11.54 -41.58 -1.11
CA GLY A 28 11.16 -40.45 -0.25
C GLY A 28 12.18 -39.31 -0.34
N PHE A 29 11.71 -38.09 -0.12
CA PHE A 29 12.58 -36.93 0.10
C PHE A 29 13.47 -37.20 1.32
N THR A 30 14.76 -36.93 1.20
CA THR A 30 15.68 -37.08 2.32
C THR A 30 15.50 -35.93 3.31
N LEU A 31 15.74 -36.19 4.60
CA LEU A 31 15.66 -35.16 5.64
C LEU A 31 16.69 -34.04 5.38
N ILE A 32 17.84 -34.38 4.80
CA ILE A 32 18.89 -33.43 4.44
C ILE A 32 18.46 -32.49 3.30
N GLU A 33 17.74 -32.99 2.30
CA GLU A 33 17.17 -32.13 1.24
C GLU A 33 16.19 -31.12 1.84
N LEU A 34 15.33 -31.55 2.75
CA LEU A 34 14.35 -30.66 3.39
C LEU A 34 15.05 -29.60 4.27
N MET A 35 16.10 -29.98 5.01
CA MET A 35 16.87 -29.05 5.82
C MET A 35 17.52 -27.93 4.99
N ILE A 36 18.10 -28.27 3.83
CA ILE A 36 18.73 -27.28 2.95
C ILE A 36 17.68 -26.33 2.37
N VAL A 37 16.51 -26.86 1.98
CA VAL A 37 15.41 -26.04 1.44
C VAL A 37 14.94 -25.02 2.48
N VAL A 38 14.74 -25.44 3.73
CA VAL A 38 14.32 -24.52 4.81
C VAL A 38 15.40 -23.48 5.09
N ALA A 39 16.69 -23.83 5.03
CA ALA A 39 17.78 -22.88 5.20
C ALA A 39 17.76 -21.79 4.11
N ILE A 40 17.57 -22.17 2.84
CA ILE A 40 17.50 -21.20 1.72
C ILE A 40 16.26 -20.32 1.83
N ILE A 41 15.09 -20.89 2.14
CA ILE A 41 13.85 -20.13 2.35
C ILE A 41 14.02 -19.14 3.50
N GLY A 42 14.69 -19.53 4.58
CA GLY A 42 14.99 -18.64 5.71
C GLY A 42 15.77 -17.39 5.30
N ILE A 43 16.82 -17.57 4.47
CA ILE A 43 17.62 -16.44 3.96
C ILE A 43 16.76 -15.53 3.08
N LEU A 44 16.00 -16.10 2.14
CA LEU A 44 15.15 -15.31 1.23
C LEU A 44 14.03 -14.57 1.99
N ALA A 45 13.41 -15.23 2.97
CA ALA A 45 12.35 -14.64 3.79
C ALA A 45 12.86 -13.45 4.61
N SER A 46 14.11 -13.50 5.11
CA SER A 46 14.69 -12.39 5.87
C SER A 46 14.79 -11.09 5.07
N LEU A 47 14.98 -11.19 3.75
CA LEU A 47 15.03 -10.04 2.82
C LEU A 47 13.64 -9.68 2.28
N ALA A 48 12.82 -10.68 1.99
CA ALA A 48 11.52 -10.49 1.37
C ALA A 48 10.46 -9.90 2.32
N ILE A 49 10.47 -10.28 3.60
CA ILE A 49 9.46 -9.83 4.57
C ILE A 49 9.49 -8.31 4.77
N PRO A 50 10.63 -7.67 5.05
CA PRO A 50 10.67 -6.20 5.21
C PRO A 50 10.26 -5.47 3.94
N ALA A 51 10.68 -5.93 2.77
CA ALA A 51 10.32 -5.34 1.49
C ALA A 51 8.82 -5.45 1.20
N TYR A 52 8.21 -6.60 1.51
CA TYR A 52 6.77 -6.81 1.36
C TYR A 52 5.95 -5.96 2.33
N GLN A 53 6.41 -5.81 3.58
CA GLN A 53 5.79 -4.92 4.56
C GLN A 53 5.81 -3.46 4.10
N ASP A 54 6.92 -2.98 3.56
CA ASP A 54 7.02 -1.62 2.99
C ASP A 54 6.07 -1.44 1.80
N TYR A 55 6.00 -2.42 0.88
CA TYR A 55 5.12 -2.35 -0.29
C TYR A 55 3.64 -2.28 0.11
N THR A 56 3.22 -3.15 1.02
CA THR A 56 1.83 -3.16 1.50
C THR A 56 1.49 -1.91 2.31
N THR A 57 2.39 -1.44 3.17
CA THR A 57 2.22 -0.19 3.92
C THR A 57 2.06 0.99 2.95
N LYS A 58 2.94 1.10 1.95
CA LYS A 58 2.87 2.17 0.94
C LYS A 58 1.58 2.11 0.12
N ALA A 59 1.10 0.92 -0.24
CA ALA A 59 -0.17 0.76 -0.94
C ALA A 59 -1.34 1.29 -0.09
N LYS A 60 -1.36 1.01 1.21
CA LYS A 60 -2.37 1.55 2.13
C LYS A 60 -2.27 3.07 2.26
N VAL A 61 -1.07 3.61 2.45
CA VAL A 61 -0.83 5.07 2.53
C VAL A 61 -1.21 5.79 1.23
N SER A 62 -1.12 5.12 0.08
CA SER A 62 -1.51 5.72 -1.21
C SER A 62 -2.99 6.08 -1.31
N GLU A 63 -3.84 5.49 -0.47
CA GLU A 63 -5.25 5.88 -0.36
C GLU A 63 -5.42 7.35 0.05
N ALA A 64 -4.48 7.88 0.84
CA ALA A 64 -4.44 9.29 1.22
C ALA A 64 -4.41 10.23 0.00
N ALA A 65 -3.82 9.81 -1.12
CA ALA A 65 -3.81 10.59 -2.36
C ALA A 65 -5.18 10.58 -3.05
N SER A 66 -5.88 9.45 -3.03
CA SER A 66 -7.19 9.31 -3.66
C SER A 66 -8.26 10.12 -2.89
N ILE A 67 -8.32 9.96 -1.56
CA ILE A 67 -9.33 10.64 -0.74
C ILE A 67 -9.12 12.16 -0.67
N SER A 68 -7.87 12.62 -0.78
CA SER A 68 -7.54 14.06 -0.78
C SER A 68 -7.79 14.74 -2.12
N SER A 69 -8.07 14.00 -3.20
CA SER A 69 -8.23 14.57 -4.55
C SER A 69 -9.32 15.64 -4.62
N THR A 70 -10.50 15.39 -4.04
CA THR A 70 -11.59 16.37 -3.98
C THR A 70 -11.19 17.60 -3.17
N ALA A 71 -10.53 17.40 -2.03
CA ALA A 71 -10.02 18.50 -1.20
C ALA A 71 -8.96 19.32 -1.94
N LYS A 72 -8.08 18.67 -2.74
CA LYS A 72 -7.09 19.34 -3.60
C LYS A 72 -7.77 20.23 -4.62
N THR A 73 -8.80 19.75 -5.31
CA THR A 73 -9.55 20.54 -6.29
C THR A 73 -10.25 21.73 -5.64
N ALA A 74 -10.97 21.52 -4.53
CA ALA A 74 -11.67 22.58 -3.82
C ALA A 74 -10.70 23.66 -3.30
N LEU A 75 -9.59 23.24 -2.69
CA LEU A 75 -8.57 24.16 -2.20
C LEU A 75 -7.87 24.91 -3.34
N ALA A 76 -7.49 24.23 -4.44
CA ALA A 76 -6.87 24.88 -5.59
C ALA A 76 -7.78 25.96 -6.20
N LEU A 77 -9.08 25.69 -6.32
CA LEU A 77 -10.05 26.67 -6.80
C LEU A 77 -10.12 27.87 -5.86
N ALA A 78 -10.24 27.63 -4.56
CA ALA A 78 -10.29 28.68 -3.55
C ALA A 78 -9.03 29.56 -3.58
N LEU A 79 -7.84 28.95 -3.69
CA LEU A 79 -6.56 29.67 -3.79
C LEU A 79 -6.45 30.48 -5.09
N ALA A 80 -6.93 29.95 -6.21
CA ALA A 80 -6.95 30.67 -7.49
C ALA A 80 -7.86 31.89 -7.46
N LEU A 81 -9.05 31.78 -6.85
CA LEU A 81 -9.96 32.91 -6.64
C LEU A 81 -9.37 33.94 -5.67
N ALA A 82 -8.66 33.49 -4.63
CA ALA A 82 -7.90 34.37 -3.75
C ALA A 82 -6.89 35.22 -4.50
N PHE A 83 -6.14 34.57 -5.40
CA PHE A 83 -5.09 35.21 -6.17
C PHE A 83 -5.65 36.25 -7.15
N SER A 84 -6.77 35.93 -7.82
CA SER A 84 -7.37 36.82 -8.82
C SER A 84 -8.21 37.95 -8.22
N GLU A 85 -8.96 37.66 -7.15
CA GLU A 85 -9.99 38.58 -6.63
C GLU A 85 -9.69 39.08 -5.22
N GLY A 86 -8.66 38.57 -4.55
CA GLY A 86 -8.33 38.93 -3.16
C GLY A 86 -9.33 38.41 -2.12
N ARG A 87 -10.11 37.37 -2.46
CA ARG A 87 -11.35 37.00 -1.73
C ARG A 87 -11.25 35.87 -0.71
N LEU A 88 -10.09 35.27 -0.47
CA LEU A 88 -10.01 34.33 0.66
C LEU A 88 -9.98 35.12 1.97
N THR A 89 -10.95 34.83 2.84
CA THR A 89 -10.80 35.14 4.26
C THR A 89 -9.55 34.41 4.76
N ASN A 90 -8.68 35.11 5.48
CA ASN A 90 -7.51 34.50 6.12
C ASN A 90 -7.96 33.20 6.83
N ASN A 91 -7.36 32.07 6.47
CA ASN A 91 -7.65 30.74 7.02
C ASN A 91 -9.02 30.14 6.63
N SER A 92 -9.19 29.82 5.35
CA SER A 92 -10.32 29.02 4.86
C SER A 92 -10.19 27.58 5.39
N THR A 93 -11.27 27.02 5.91
CA THR A 93 -11.38 25.64 6.44
C THR A 93 -12.28 24.79 5.55
N ASN A 94 -12.37 23.47 5.78
CA ASN A 94 -13.26 22.55 5.06
C ASN A 94 -14.66 23.13 4.78
N GLY A 95 -15.34 23.63 5.82
CA GLY A 95 -16.69 24.17 5.69
C GLY A 95 -16.76 25.37 4.72
N THR A 96 -15.79 26.29 4.79
CA THR A 96 -15.73 27.43 3.86
C THR A 96 -15.34 27.02 2.43
N LEU A 97 -14.69 25.86 2.28
CA LEU A 97 -14.30 25.26 1.00
C LEU A 97 -15.42 24.37 0.41
N GLY A 98 -16.58 24.27 1.06
CA GLY A 98 -17.67 23.39 0.64
C GLY A 98 -17.38 21.90 0.83
N LEU A 99 -16.39 21.56 1.66
CA LEU A 99 -16.05 20.20 2.03
C LEU A 99 -16.79 19.79 3.30
N ALA A 100 -17.05 18.50 3.46
CA ALA A 100 -17.56 17.94 4.71
C ALA A 100 -16.55 18.16 5.86
N ASP A 101 -17.03 18.03 7.10
CA ASP A 101 -16.17 18.09 8.28
C ASP A 101 -14.96 17.15 8.13
N PRO A 102 -13.76 17.54 8.62
CA PRO A 102 -12.54 16.75 8.39
C PRO A 102 -12.66 15.28 8.80
N THR A 103 -13.39 15.01 9.89
CA THR A 103 -13.62 13.67 10.44
C THR A 103 -14.76 12.90 9.76
N ALA A 104 -15.45 13.52 8.79
CA ALA A 104 -16.42 12.86 7.92
C ALA A 104 -15.78 12.43 6.58
N ILE A 105 -14.61 12.98 6.25
CA ILE A 105 -13.82 12.57 5.09
C ILE A 105 -12.85 11.47 5.53
N THR A 106 -13.36 10.25 5.59
CA THR A 106 -12.63 9.08 6.13
C THR A 106 -12.67 7.91 5.17
N SER A 107 -11.72 7.00 5.30
CA SER A 107 -11.74 5.71 4.63
C SER A 107 -11.06 4.65 5.51
N LYS A 108 -10.81 3.46 4.98
CA LYS A 108 -10.26 2.36 5.79
C LYS A 108 -8.91 2.72 6.41
N TYR A 109 -8.04 3.42 5.68
CA TYR A 109 -6.70 3.77 6.18
C TYR A 109 -6.55 5.27 6.51
N VAL A 110 -7.65 6.04 6.50
CA VAL A 110 -7.63 7.50 6.69
C VAL A 110 -8.67 7.93 7.72
N VAL A 111 -8.21 8.61 8.76
CA VAL A 111 -9.02 9.08 9.89
C VAL A 111 -9.63 10.46 9.62
N SER A 112 -8.94 11.32 8.89
CA SER A 112 -9.46 12.65 8.57
C SER A 112 -8.72 13.31 7.41
N VAL A 113 -9.39 14.26 6.75
CA VAL A 113 -8.82 15.15 5.75
C VAL A 113 -9.14 16.60 6.11
N THR A 114 -8.14 17.34 6.56
CA THR A 114 -8.27 18.75 6.93
C THR A 114 -7.63 19.63 5.86
N ALA A 115 -8.43 20.47 5.20
CA ALA A 115 -7.98 21.45 4.23
C ALA A 115 -7.98 22.85 4.83
N ILE A 116 -6.85 23.54 4.71
CA ILE A 116 -6.63 24.90 5.19
C ILE A 116 -6.07 25.76 4.07
N GLY A 117 -6.79 26.80 3.68
CA GLY A 117 -6.34 27.79 2.70
C GLY A 117 -5.88 29.08 3.39
N THR A 118 -4.67 29.54 3.06
CA THR A 118 -4.14 30.80 3.56
C THR A 118 -3.80 31.72 2.40
N SER A 119 -4.44 32.89 2.37
CA SER A 119 -4.04 33.97 1.50
C SER A 119 -3.40 35.04 2.35
N THR A 120 -2.19 35.49 2.01
CA THR A 120 -1.75 36.80 2.45
C THR A 120 -2.44 37.80 1.53
N LEU A 121 -3.36 38.61 2.06
CA LEU A 121 -3.93 39.74 1.32
C LEU A 121 -2.77 40.62 0.84
N ALA A 122 -2.39 40.45 -0.42
CA ALA A 122 -1.52 41.39 -1.10
C ALA A 122 -2.43 42.27 -1.96
N THR A 123 -2.31 43.57 -1.81
CA THR A 123 -3.02 44.58 -2.61
C THR A 123 -2.62 44.55 -4.10
N THR A 124 -1.77 43.59 -4.49
CA THR A 124 -1.31 43.31 -5.85
C THR A 124 -1.23 41.79 -6.08
N PRO A 125 -1.61 41.27 -7.27
CA PRO A 125 -1.64 39.84 -7.60
C PRO A 125 -0.23 39.27 -7.85
N THR A 126 0.69 39.47 -6.91
CA THR A 126 2.10 39.09 -7.03
C THR A 126 2.58 38.20 -5.89
N THR A 127 1.82 38.11 -4.79
CA THR A 127 2.17 37.26 -3.66
C THR A 127 1.52 35.87 -3.82
N PRO A 128 2.29 34.78 -3.74
CA PRO A 128 1.74 33.44 -3.88
C PRO A 128 0.72 33.16 -2.78
N THR A 129 -0.36 32.46 -3.15
CA THR A 129 -1.34 31.94 -2.19
C THR A 129 -1.00 30.49 -1.86
N THR A 130 -1.09 30.11 -0.59
CA THR A 130 -0.66 28.78 -0.14
C THR A 130 -1.80 28.10 0.62
N GLY A 131 -1.92 26.78 0.49
CA GLY A 131 -2.84 26.01 1.30
C GLY A 131 -2.26 24.65 1.62
N THR A 132 -2.75 24.04 2.69
CA THR A 132 -2.34 22.71 3.13
C THR A 132 -3.55 21.79 3.23
N ILE A 133 -3.35 20.52 2.88
CA ILE A 133 -4.28 19.43 3.16
C ILE A 133 -3.55 18.43 4.02
N THR A 134 -3.99 18.29 5.26
CA THR A 134 -3.45 17.34 6.22
C THR A 134 -4.34 16.12 6.24
N VAL A 135 -3.78 14.96 5.89
CA VAL A 135 -4.45 13.66 5.93
C VAL A 135 -3.87 12.88 7.11
N LEU A 136 -4.71 12.54 8.08
CA LEU A 136 -4.31 11.69 9.20
C LEU A 136 -4.59 10.23 8.86
N LEU A 137 -3.58 9.37 9.03
CA LEU A 137 -3.68 7.94 8.72
C LEU A 137 -4.23 7.15 9.90
N ASP A 138 -4.94 6.06 9.60
CA ASP A 138 -5.38 5.10 10.61
C ASP A 138 -4.27 4.06 10.87
N PHE A 139 -3.51 4.28 11.94
CA PHE A 139 -2.39 3.40 12.30
C PHE A 139 -2.84 1.98 12.68
N ALA A 140 -4.05 1.82 13.24
CA ALA A 140 -4.55 0.52 13.68
C ALA A 140 -4.94 -0.33 12.47
N GLU A 141 -5.60 0.26 11.48
CA GLU A 141 -5.99 -0.41 10.23
C GLU A 141 -4.80 -0.64 9.28
N ILE A 142 -3.80 0.25 9.29
CA ILE A 142 -2.56 0.04 8.55
C ILE A 142 -1.76 -1.12 9.15
N GLY A 143 -1.67 -1.22 10.47
CA GLY A 143 -1.05 -2.36 11.14
C GLY A 143 0.44 -2.55 10.83
N SER A 144 1.15 -1.46 10.57
CA SER A 144 2.59 -1.44 10.27
C SER A 144 3.35 -0.80 11.42
N SER A 145 4.45 -1.42 11.89
CA SER A 145 5.32 -0.84 12.92
C SER A 145 6.05 0.44 12.44
N GLN A 146 6.02 0.71 11.14
CA GLN A 146 6.54 1.94 10.54
C GLN A 146 5.59 3.14 10.73
N ILE A 147 4.32 2.90 11.10
CA ILE A 147 3.27 3.90 11.25
C ILE A 147 2.80 3.94 12.71
N THR A 148 2.76 5.12 13.29
CA THR A 148 2.31 5.37 14.66
C THR A 148 1.19 6.42 14.67
N THR A 149 0.51 6.56 15.80
CA THR A 149 -0.58 7.52 15.95
C THR A 149 -0.10 8.95 15.65
N GLY A 150 -0.91 9.71 14.91
CA GLY A 150 -0.58 11.10 14.54
C GLY A 150 0.17 11.24 13.22
N MET A 151 0.64 10.13 12.62
CA MET A 151 1.32 10.15 11.33
C MET A 151 0.35 10.34 10.17
N GLY A 152 0.85 10.90 9.08
CA GLY A 152 0.02 11.22 7.93
C GLY A 152 0.77 11.86 6.79
N VAL A 153 0.00 12.45 5.88
CA VAL A 153 0.51 13.10 4.67
C VAL A 153 0.02 14.54 4.65
N ILE A 154 0.92 15.48 4.32
CA ILE A 154 0.58 16.87 4.08
C ILE A 154 0.75 17.16 2.59
N TRP A 155 -0.28 17.72 1.98
CA TRP A 155 -0.22 18.27 0.63
C TRP A 155 -0.18 19.79 0.73
N THR A 156 0.90 20.39 0.27
CA THR A 156 1.03 21.85 0.23
C THR A 156 0.82 22.31 -1.21
N ALA A 157 -0.20 23.14 -1.42
CA ALA A 157 -0.43 23.86 -2.66
C ALA A 157 0.22 25.25 -2.58
N THR A 158 0.97 25.61 -3.61
CA THR A 158 1.45 26.97 -3.81
C THR A 158 1.00 27.45 -5.19
N CYS A 159 0.19 28.50 -5.21
CA CYS A 159 -0.33 29.09 -6.44
C CYS A 159 0.36 30.45 -6.67
N THR A 160 1.13 30.55 -7.75
CA THR A 160 1.86 31.77 -8.12
C THR A 160 1.13 32.61 -9.17
N GLN A 161 0.10 32.04 -9.80
CA GLN A 161 -0.79 32.66 -10.78
C GLN A 161 -2.21 32.08 -10.63
N ALA A 162 -3.22 32.78 -11.16
CA ALA A 162 -4.59 32.28 -11.20
C ALA A 162 -4.63 30.94 -11.96
N ALA A 163 -5.23 29.92 -11.33
CA ALA A 163 -5.37 28.56 -11.86
C ALA A 163 -4.08 27.73 -12.04
N GLN A 164 -2.92 28.19 -11.57
CA GLN A 164 -1.67 27.41 -11.57
C GLN A 164 -1.17 27.18 -10.16
N CYS A 165 -1.51 26.01 -9.59
CA CYS A 165 -1.05 25.58 -8.28
C CYS A 165 -0.10 24.40 -8.42
N SER A 166 1.09 24.51 -7.83
CA SER A 166 2.03 23.40 -7.68
C SER A 166 1.75 22.67 -6.36
N TRP A 167 1.87 21.34 -6.37
CA TRP A 167 1.63 20.50 -5.20
C TRP A 167 2.93 19.84 -4.75
N VAL A 168 3.22 19.96 -3.45
CA VAL A 168 4.32 19.24 -2.79
C VAL A 168 3.73 18.36 -1.71
N VAL A 169 4.23 17.12 -1.61
CA VAL A 169 3.86 16.18 -0.58
C VAL A 169 4.97 16.10 0.47
N THR A 170 4.60 16.19 1.75
CA THR A 170 5.53 16.08 2.88
C THR A 170 4.96 15.18 3.97
N PRO A 171 5.81 14.59 4.81
CA PRO A 171 5.34 13.75 5.91
C PRO A 171 4.72 14.58 7.04
N LEU A 172 3.61 14.08 7.60
CA LEU A 172 3.10 14.52 8.89
C LEU A 172 3.72 13.65 9.99
N VAL A 173 4.29 14.31 11.01
CA VAL A 173 4.84 13.67 12.23
C VAL A 173 5.77 12.50 11.89
N SER A 174 6.91 12.78 11.25
CA SER A 174 8.00 11.81 10.97
C SER A 174 7.63 10.58 10.13
N LEU A 175 6.58 10.62 9.31
CA LEU A 175 6.26 9.53 8.37
C LEU A 175 7.47 9.28 7.46
N PRO A 176 7.96 8.03 7.30
CA PRO A 176 9.11 7.76 6.43
C PRO A 176 8.84 8.18 4.98
N ASP A 177 9.76 8.94 4.38
CA ASP A 177 9.59 9.51 3.03
C ASP A 177 9.32 8.45 1.95
N LYS A 178 9.87 7.24 2.10
CA LYS A 178 9.63 6.11 1.18
C LYS A 178 8.17 5.68 1.09
N LEU A 179 7.37 5.99 2.11
CA LEU A 179 5.94 5.66 2.21
C LEU A 179 5.05 6.77 1.66
N LEU A 180 5.59 7.95 1.35
CA LEU A 180 4.80 9.04 0.81
C LEU A 180 4.21 8.66 -0.57
N PRO A 181 2.95 9.04 -0.82
CA PRO A 181 2.37 8.91 -2.14
C PRO A 181 3.12 9.82 -3.12
N LYS A 182 3.14 9.45 -4.40
CA LYS A 182 3.64 10.36 -5.43
C LYS A 182 2.66 11.53 -5.58
N ALA A 183 3.20 12.73 -5.78
CA ALA A 183 2.42 13.94 -5.97
C ALA A 183 1.72 14.02 -7.32
#